data_AF-A0A1J8R3I9-F1
#
_entry.id   AF-A0A1J8R3I9-F1
#
_cell.length_a   1.000
_cell.length_b   1.000
_cell.length_c   1.000
_cell.angle_alpha   90.00
_cell.angle_beta   90.00
_cell.angle_gamma   90.00
#
_symmetry.space_group_name_H-M   'P 1'
#
loop_
_entity.id
_entity.type
_entity.pdbx_description
1 polymer ?
#
loop_
_entity_poly.entity_id
_entity_poly.type
_entity_poly.pdbx_seq_one_letter_code
_entity_poly.pdbx_strand_id
1 'polypeptide(L)'
;MSDLTLATQLKNEGNELFRNQDYVGALTKYSEALTLDDKNAILYANRAACHYGLNKYLDAVDDAQMVTVTATYALADWKKSAAAWQKALDALPKTKLGPAEIKQKEQYNAGLKAAKARIEGAKEPRVPLFGMNEKDGKFPWQVAAEMLLEFRRSASPTNIKILSSSVWVISYAYDDFTKGVRYMKELEKRRHPQAPGGFAYHGRLDALTYMTNGMIRDHRAFHIDEPGWVDMYNKQVTFEATARQAWHSEGLEAIKELAQKRLKEKGWNDVRPALSVTVRAWIMRGSLDGGLRREPQAGVQFLRRALDLLEWGRIIWKDVPKSERGTIFEDTFLTSLRGIYLNMFVEVGRESLFFWALNEPVVWQAYTTDPGLNSKFPLEHLKEEAEDLLKETDKLARNPTDDEVDPGFVSSFISYPAGIAHSMIGFYHVQMAQYGSDPVGSMLNFMKAAAEHLEATGKYPEDDESHASLSREPEWRDLHWHKAGEI
;
A
#
# COMPACT_ATOMS: atom_id res chain seq x y z
N MET A 1 -1.78 -22.83 -39.56
CA MET A 1 -1.58 -23.31 -38.17
C MET A 1 -2.79 -22.83 -37.38
N SER A 2 -3.44 -23.68 -36.60
CA SER A 2 -4.59 -23.24 -35.80
C SER A 2 -4.13 -22.42 -34.59
N ASP A 3 -4.96 -21.49 -34.11
CA ASP A 3 -4.63 -20.65 -32.94
C ASP A 3 -4.22 -21.49 -31.72
N LEU A 4 -4.81 -22.68 -31.56
CA LEU A 4 -4.47 -23.63 -30.50
C LEU A 4 -3.07 -24.26 -30.65
N THR A 5 -2.62 -24.49 -31.90
CA THR A 5 -1.24 -24.96 -32.17
C THR A 5 -0.21 -23.88 -31.87
N LEU A 6 -0.53 -22.61 -32.17
CA LEU A 6 0.34 -21.48 -31.83
C LEU A 6 0.39 -21.23 -30.32
N ALA A 7 -0.75 -21.30 -29.62
CA ALA A 7 -0.80 -21.22 -28.16
C ALA A 7 0.07 -22.29 -27.49
N THR A 8 0.07 -23.52 -28.04
CA THR A 8 0.90 -24.62 -27.55
C THR A 8 2.39 -24.35 -27.78
N GLN A 9 2.77 -23.77 -28.92
CA GLN A 9 4.15 -23.38 -29.19
C GLN A 9 4.63 -22.31 -28.21
N LEU A 10 3.84 -21.24 -28.03
CA LEU A 10 4.14 -20.15 -27.10
C LEU A 10 4.26 -20.63 -25.65
N LYS A 11 3.39 -21.56 -25.24
CA LYS A 11 3.50 -22.24 -23.94
C LYS A 11 4.84 -22.95 -23.79
N ASN A 12 5.28 -23.67 -24.82
CA ASN A 12 6.54 -24.42 -24.77
C ASN A 12 7.75 -23.49 -24.73
N GLU A 13 7.72 -22.39 -25.49
CA GLU A 13 8.73 -21.32 -25.41
C GLU A 13 8.77 -20.73 -23.98
N GLY A 14 7.61 -20.42 -23.39
CA GLY A 14 7.51 -19.97 -22.01
C GLY A 14 8.08 -20.98 -21.01
N ASN A 15 7.86 -22.28 -21.22
CA ASN A 15 8.40 -23.35 -20.37
C ASN A 15 9.94 -23.46 -20.44
N GLU A 16 10.54 -23.20 -21.60
CA GLU A 16 12.02 -23.14 -21.74
C GLU A 16 12.58 -21.93 -21.01
N LEU A 17 11.99 -20.74 -21.22
CA LEU A 17 12.40 -19.50 -20.53
C LEU A 17 12.27 -19.64 -19.01
N PHE A 18 11.17 -20.23 -18.54
CA PHE A 18 10.96 -20.48 -17.11
C PHE A 18 12.02 -21.43 -16.51
N ARG A 19 12.44 -22.45 -17.26
CA ARG A 19 13.52 -23.36 -16.83
C ARG A 19 14.87 -22.64 -16.72
N ASN A 20 15.09 -21.67 -17.60
CA ASN A 20 16.27 -20.79 -17.57
C ASN A 20 16.16 -19.67 -16.52
N GLN A 21 15.12 -19.68 -15.68
CA GLN A 21 14.82 -18.64 -14.68
C GLN A 21 14.57 -17.25 -15.27
N ASP A 22 14.36 -17.16 -16.59
CA ASP A 22 13.88 -15.94 -17.24
C ASP A 22 12.36 -15.84 -17.06
N TYR A 23 11.97 -15.43 -15.86
CA TYR A 23 10.56 -15.30 -15.49
C TYR A 23 9.85 -14.18 -16.27
N VAL A 24 10.56 -13.13 -16.71
CA VAL A 24 9.98 -12.01 -17.48
C VAL A 24 9.68 -12.45 -18.90
N GLY A 25 10.64 -13.11 -19.56
CA GLY A 25 10.44 -13.69 -20.88
C GLY A 25 9.34 -14.77 -20.87
N ALA A 26 9.35 -15.65 -19.86
CA ALA A 26 8.31 -16.66 -19.70
C ALA A 26 6.91 -16.05 -19.51
N LEU A 27 6.77 -15.03 -18.67
CA LEU A 27 5.52 -14.31 -18.43
C LEU A 27 4.96 -13.70 -19.72
N THR A 28 5.83 -13.11 -20.55
CA THR A 28 5.46 -12.55 -21.86
C THR A 28 4.86 -13.63 -22.76
N LYS A 29 5.55 -14.77 -22.90
CA LYS A 29 5.10 -15.90 -23.73
C LYS A 29 3.80 -16.54 -23.24
N TYR A 30 3.62 -16.70 -21.93
CA TYR A 30 2.35 -17.19 -21.40
C TYR A 30 1.20 -16.21 -21.60
N SER A 31 1.48 -14.89 -21.52
CA SER A 31 0.46 -13.87 -21.77
C SER A 31 0.05 -13.85 -23.25
N GLU A 32 1.00 -13.96 -24.18
CA GLU A 32 0.71 -14.15 -25.61
C GLU A 32 -0.13 -15.41 -25.85
N ALA A 33 0.22 -16.53 -25.21
CA ALA A 33 -0.55 -17.77 -25.33
C ALA A 33 -1.98 -17.63 -24.78
N LEU A 34 -2.18 -16.88 -23.70
CA LEU A 34 -3.49 -16.59 -23.13
C LEU A 34 -4.37 -15.72 -24.03
N THR A 35 -3.79 -14.92 -24.93
CA THR A 35 -4.60 -14.20 -25.94
C THR A 35 -5.25 -15.15 -26.96
N LEU A 36 -4.68 -16.36 -27.13
CA LEU A 36 -5.14 -17.38 -28.08
C LEU A 36 -5.98 -18.49 -27.41
N ASP A 37 -5.76 -18.74 -26.11
CA ASP A 37 -6.46 -19.75 -25.31
C ASP A 37 -6.72 -19.23 -23.87
N ASP A 38 -7.65 -18.28 -23.76
CA ASP A 38 -7.97 -17.51 -22.55
C ASP A 38 -8.63 -18.32 -21.42
N LYS A 39 -8.95 -19.59 -21.67
CA LYS A 39 -9.56 -20.53 -20.71
C LYS A 39 -8.58 -21.61 -20.24
N ASN A 40 -7.32 -21.55 -20.67
CA ASN A 40 -6.34 -22.57 -20.34
C ASN A 40 -5.82 -22.41 -18.91
N ALA A 41 -6.35 -23.24 -18.01
CA ALA A 41 -5.94 -23.29 -16.61
C ALA A 41 -4.41 -23.52 -16.42
N ILE A 42 -3.75 -24.22 -17.34
CA ILE A 42 -2.30 -24.48 -17.25
C ILE A 42 -1.51 -23.20 -17.56
N LEU A 43 -1.95 -22.39 -18.53
CA LEU A 43 -1.30 -21.12 -18.86
C LEU A 43 -1.37 -20.14 -17.70
N TYR A 44 -2.53 -20.02 -17.05
CA TYR A 44 -2.67 -19.23 -15.82
C TYR A 44 -1.80 -19.77 -14.68
N ALA A 45 -1.77 -21.09 -14.46
CA ALA A 45 -0.93 -21.69 -13.42
C ALA A 45 0.58 -21.44 -13.64
N ASN A 46 1.03 -21.46 -14.90
CA ASN A 46 2.42 -21.19 -15.29
C ASN A 46 2.77 -19.71 -15.20
N ARG A 47 1.85 -18.81 -15.59
CA ARG A 47 2.02 -17.37 -15.42
C ARG A 47 2.01 -16.96 -13.94
N ALA A 48 1.16 -17.58 -13.12
CA ALA A 48 1.18 -17.43 -11.67
C ALA A 48 2.54 -17.83 -11.06
N ALA A 49 3.15 -18.93 -11.52
CA ALA A 49 4.47 -19.34 -11.09
C ALA A 49 5.56 -18.32 -11.48
N CYS A 50 5.45 -17.68 -12.65
CA CYS A 50 6.34 -16.59 -13.06
C CYS A 50 6.18 -15.37 -12.16
N HIS A 51 4.93 -14.93 -11.91
CA HIS A 51 4.63 -13.82 -11.00
C HIS A 51 5.19 -14.10 -9.59
N TYR A 52 5.07 -15.34 -9.09
CA TYR A 52 5.67 -15.73 -7.82
C TYR A 52 7.20 -15.63 -7.83
N GLY A 53 7.86 -16.13 -8.89
CA GLY A 53 9.32 -16.01 -9.07
C GLY A 53 9.80 -14.56 -9.15
N LEU A 54 8.95 -13.66 -9.66
CA LEU A 54 9.17 -12.21 -9.72
C LEU A 54 8.73 -11.47 -8.44
N ASN A 55 8.36 -12.18 -7.37
CA ASN A 55 7.80 -11.63 -6.13
C ASN A 55 6.52 -10.78 -6.31
N LYS A 56 5.82 -10.91 -7.46
CA LYS A 56 4.52 -10.29 -7.75
C LYS A 56 3.38 -11.15 -7.21
N TYR A 57 3.31 -11.29 -5.89
CA TYR A 57 2.42 -12.26 -5.24
C TYR A 57 0.94 -11.98 -5.48
N LEU A 58 0.53 -10.71 -5.56
CA LEU A 58 -0.87 -10.40 -5.86
C LEU A 58 -1.25 -10.87 -7.28
N ASP A 59 -0.37 -10.66 -8.27
CA ASP A 59 -0.63 -11.08 -9.65
C ASP A 59 -0.64 -12.61 -9.77
N ALA A 60 0.24 -13.28 -9.01
CA ALA A 60 0.25 -14.73 -8.93
C ALA A 60 -1.07 -15.29 -8.38
N VAL A 61 -1.67 -14.62 -7.40
CA VAL A 61 -2.95 -15.03 -6.84
C VAL A 61 -4.11 -14.73 -7.79
N ASP A 62 -4.09 -13.61 -8.51
CA ASP A 62 -5.12 -13.31 -9.51
C ASP A 62 -5.12 -14.36 -10.63
N ASP A 63 -3.94 -14.74 -11.14
CA ASP A 63 -3.82 -15.85 -12.09
C ASP A 63 -4.26 -17.19 -11.49
N ALA A 64 -3.92 -17.47 -10.23
CA ALA A 64 -4.38 -18.69 -9.55
C ALA A 64 -5.91 -18.74 -9.38
N GLN A 65 -6.58 -17.59 -9.25
CA GLN A 65 -8.05 -17.53 -9.23
C GLN A 65 -8.65 -17.90 -10.60
N MET A 66 -7.98 -17.58 -11.71
CA MET A 66 -8.45 -17.91 -13.06
C MET A 66 -8.40 -19.42 -13.37
N VAL A 67 -7.53 -20.17 -12.68
CA VAL A 67 -7.48 -21.65 -12.73
C VAL A 67 -8.76 -22.29 -12.16
N THR A 68 -9.52 -21.54 -11.34
CA THR A 68 -10.75 -22.00 -10.68
C THR A 68 -11.86 -20.98 -10.85
N VAL A 69 -12.72 -21.14 -11.85
CA VAL A 69 -13.96 -20.35 -11.96
C VAL A 69 -14.67 -20.38 -10.60
N THR A 70 -14.77 -19.20 -9.97
CA THR A 70 -15.21 -18.88 -8.59
C THR A 70 -14.18 -19.03 -7.47
N ALA A 71 -13.28 -18.04 -7.32
CA ALA A 71 -12.50 -17.84 -6.10
C ALA A 71 -12.40 -16.35 -5.74
N THR A 72 -13.40 -15.83 -5.04
CA THR A 72 -13.44 -14.44 -4.57
C THR A 72 -12.54 -14.20 -3.33
N TYR A 73 -11.74 -13.14 -3.40
CA TYR A 73 -10.97 -12.50 -2.32
C TYR A 73 -9.80 -13.31 -1.70
N ALA A 74 -8.70 -13.53 -2.43
CA ALA A 74 -7.66 -14.48 -2.00
C ALA A 74 -6.32 -13.90 -1.48
N LEU A 75 -6.24 -12.63 -1.06
CA LEU A 75 -4.97 -12.07 -0.54
C LEU A 75 -4.99 -11.57 0.90
N ALA A 76 -6.13 -11.65 1.63
CA ALA A 76 -6.23 -11.23 3.05
C ALA A 76 -6.46 -12.37 4.04
N ASP A 77 -6.82 -13.53 3.51
CA ASP A 77 -7.30 -14.64 4.33
C ASP A 77 -6.39 -15.83 4.05
N TRP A 78 -5.48 -16.09 4.99
CA TRP A 78 -4.56 -17.22 4.92
C TRP A 78 -5.29 -18.55 4.71
N LYS A 79 -6.54 -18.67 5.16
CA LYS A 79 -7.38 -19.85 4.91
C LYS A 79 -7.75 -19.98 3.44
N LYS A 80 -8.00 -18.86 2.75
CA LYS A 80 -8.28 -18.83 1.31
C LYS A 80 -7.02 -19.02 0.48
N SER A 81 -5.88 -18.43 0.88
CA SER A 81 -4.58 -18.70 0.25
C SER A 81 -4.22 -20.19 0.35
N ALA A 82 -4.37 -20.80 1.54
CA ALA A 82 -4.21 -22.24 1.73
C ALA A 82 -5.19 -23.05 0.86
N ALA A 83 -6.45 -22.64 0.75
CA ALA A 83 -7.43 -23.29 -0.12
C ALA A 83 -7.05 -23.18 -1.61
N ALA A 84 -6.52 -22.04 -2.06
CA ALA A 84 -6.05 -21.84 -3.43
C ALA A 84 -4.84 -22.73 -3.75
N TRP A 85 -3.84 -22.78 -2.85
CA TRP A 85 -2.70 -23.70 -2.99
C TRP A 85 -3.13 -25.16 -3.00
N GLN A 86 -4.09 -25.54 -2.16
CA GLN A 86 -4.64 -26.90 -2.15
C GLN A 86 -5.35 -27.22 -3.47
N LYS A 87 -6.18 -26.32 -4.00
CA LYS A 87 -6.83 -26.50 -5.30
C LYS A 87 -5.84 -26.57 -6.46
N ALA A 88 -4.78 -25.75 -6.44
CA ALA A 88 -3.72 -25.80 -7.44
C ALA A 88 -2.98 -27.16 -7.42
N LEU A 89 -2.77 -27.75 -6.24
CA LEU A 89 -2.25 -29.12 -6.11
C LEU A 89 -3.23 -30.17 -6.65
N ASP A 90 -4.53 -29.99 -6.43
CA ASP A 90 -5.56 -30.91 -6.89
C ASP A 90 -5.78 -30.85 -8.42
N ALA A 91 -5.47 -29.71 -9.04
CA ALA A 91 -5.56 -29.48 -10.48
C ALA A 91 -4.36 -30.06 -11.28
N LEU A 92 -3.27 -30.42 -10.62
CA LEU A 92 -2.11 -31.04 -11.28
C LEU A 92 -2.45 -32.47 -11.76
N PRO A 93 -1.94 -32.90 -12.93
CA PRO A 93 -2.12 -34.27 -13.41
C PRO A 93 -1.62 -35.29 -12.38
N LYS A 94 -2.46 -36.29 -12.05
CA LYS A 94 -2.14 -37.30 -11.02
C LYS A 94 -1.09 -38.32 -11.49
N THR A 95 -0.86 -38.45 -12.80
CA THR A 95 0.09 -39.41 -13.39
C THR A 95 0.85 -38.78 -14.57
N LYS A 96 2.11 -39.19 -14.77
CA LYS A 96 3.07 -38.67 -15.77
C LYS A 96 3.43 -37.18 -15.61
N LEU A 97 3.84 -36.78 -14.39
CA LEU A 97 4.41 -35.45 -14.19
C LEU A 97 5.78 -35.35 -14.86
N GLY A 98 5.95 -34.40 -15.78
CA GLY A 98 7.24 -33.98 -16.30
C GLY A 98 8.07 -33.22 -15.25
N PRO A 99 9.36 -32.95 -15.52
CA PRO A 99 10.25 -32.28 -14.57
C PRO A 99 9.76 -30.89 -14.11
N ALA A 100 9.08 -30.16 -15.00
CA ALA A 100 8.50 -28.85 -14.68
C ALA A 100 7.30 -28.98 -13.71
N GLU A 101 6.44 -29.97 -13.90
CA GLU A 101 5.24 -30.18 -13.09
C GLU A 101 5.60 -30.73 -11.70
N ILE A 102 6.73 -31.46 -11.58
CA ILE A 102 7.32 -31.85 -10.29
C ILE A 102 7.77 -30.62 -9.51
N LYS A 103 8.54 -29.73 -10.13
CA LYS A 103 9.02 -28.48 -9.50
C LYS A 103 7.86 -27.56 -9.10
N GLN A 104 6.83 -27.49 -9.93
CA GLN A 104 5.59 -26.74 -9.68
C GLN A 104 4.80 -27.32 -8.49
N LYS A 105 4.71 -28.66 -8.39
CA LYS A 105 4.12 -29.34 -7.25
C LYS A 105 4.88 -29.08 -5.94
N GLU A 106 6.22 -29.05 -5.98
CA GLU A 106 7.04 -28.71 -4.82
C GLU A 106 6.79 -27.27 -4.37
N GLN A 107 6.73 -26.33 -5.32
CA GLN A 107 6.45 -24.93 -5.06
C GLN A 107 5.06 -24.71 -4.46
N TYR A 108 4.03 -25.39 -4.97
CA TYR A 108 2.66 -25.29 -4.43
C TYR A 108 2.55 -25.88 -3.03
N ASN A 109 3.24 -26.99 -2.75
CA ASN A 109 3.32 -27.56 -1.41
C ASN A 109 4.05 -26.62 -0.44
N ALA A 110 5.11 -25.94 -0.87
CA ALA A 110 5.80 -24.94 -0.06
C ALA A 110 4.89 -23.74 0.26
N GLY A 111 4.16 -23.22 -0.73
CA GLY A 111 3.16 -22.16 -0.55
C GLY A 111 2.02 -22.56 0.39
N LEU A 112 1.48 -23.77 0.25
CA LEU A 112 0.46 -24.33 1.14
C LEU A 112 0.95 -24.44 2.58
N LYS A 113 2.17 -24.95 2.77
CA LYS A 113 2.78 -25.11 4.10
C LYS A 113 3.00 -23.74 4.76
N ALA A 114 3.49 -22.75 4.01
CA ALA A 114 3.65 -21.39 4.50
C ALA A 114 2.30 -20.75 4.90
N ALA A 115 1.27 -20.91 4.07
CA ALA A 115 -0.07 -20.42 4.38
C ALA A 115 -0.66 -21.09 5.64
N LYS A 116 -0.57 -22.42 5.76
CA LYS A 116 -1.06 -23.17 6.93
C LYS A 116 -0.32 -22.81 8.23
N ALA A 117 1.00 -22.68 8.17
CA ALA A 117 1.79 -22.25 9.32
C ALA A 117 1.38 -20.86 9.81
N ARG A 118 1.01 -19.94 8.90
CA ARG A 118 0.46 -18.63 9.27
C ARG A 118 -0.96 -18.69 9.84
N ILE A 119 -1.82 -19.61 9.37
CA ILE A 119 -3.14 -19.85 9.99
C ILE A 119 -2.97 -20.37 11.43
N GLU A 120 -2.08 -21.35 11.63
CA GLU A 120 -1.84 -21.99 12.94
C GLU A 120 -1.12 -21.05 13.92
N GLY A 121 -0.27 -20.15 13.42
CA GLY A 121 0.39 -19.10 14.19
C GLY A 121 -0.49 -17.87 14.49
N ALA A 122 -1.57 -17.67 13.71
CA ALA A 122 -2.53 -16.59 13.92
C ALA A 122 -3.46 -16.93 15.10
N LYS A 123 -2.96 -16.78 16.33
CA LYS A 123 -3.86 -16.40 17.43
C LYS A 123 -4.48 -15.07 17.02
N GLU A 124 -5.81 -14.96 17.02
CA GLU A 124 -6.46 -13.66 16.84
C GLU A 124 -5.77 -12.68 17.81
N PRO A 125 -5.13 -11.62 17.32
CA PRO A 125 -4.48 -10.69 18.21
C PRO A 125 -5.56 -10.15 19.14
N ARG A 126 -5.34 -10.25 20.47
CA ARG A 126 -5.96 -9.30 21.40
C ARG A 126 -5.56 -7.94 20.88
N VAL A 127 -6.48 -7.24 20.22
CA VAL A 127 -6.22 -5.98 19.53
C VAL A 127 -5.65 -5.00 20.56
N PRO A 128 -4.34 -4.71 20.56
CA PRO A 128 -3.90 -3.43 21.09
C PRO A 128 -4.42 -2.42 20.07
N LEU A 129 -4.96 -1.27 20.52
CA LEU A 129 -5.26 -0.17 19.61
C LEU A 129 -4.08 0.03 18.66
N PHE A 130 -4.29 -0.25 17.38
CA PHE A 130 -3.20 -0.31 16.43
C PHE A 130 -2.58 1.08 16.29
N GLY A 131 -1.26 1.17 16.46
CA GLY A 131 -0.48 2.31 15.97
C GLY A 131 -0.15 3.46 16.93
N MET A 132 -0.56 3.48 18.20
CA MET A 132 -0.24 4.64 19.07
C MET A 132 0.04 4.32 20.53
N ASN A 133 1.18 4.81 21.01
CA ASN A 133 1.40 5.01 22.43
C ASN A 133 0.54 6.20 22.86
N GLU A 134 -0.36 5.99 23.83
CA GLU A 134 -0.90 7.09 24.60
C GLU A 134 0.27 7.90 25.16
N LYS A 135 0.43 9.14 24.70
CA LYS A 135 1.34 10.06 25.38
C LYS A 135 0.53 10.70 26.50
N ASP A 136 0.94 10.44 27.73
CA ASP A 136 0.24 10.91 28.93
C ASP A 136 -1.24 10.50 29.00
N GLY A 137 -1.59 9.32 28.47
CA GLY A 137 -2.96 8.79 28.48
C GLY A 137 -3.90 9.36 27.42
N LYS A 138 -3.38 10.08 26.41
CA LYS A 138 -4.17 10.66 25.31
C LYS A 138 -3.67 10.25 23.93
N PHE A 139 -4.61 10.06 23.01
CA PHE A 139 -4.33 9.90 21.58
C PHE A 139 -4.10 11.27 20.90
N PRO A 140 -3.33 11.32 19.80
CA PRO A 140 -3.06 12.56 19.05
C PRO A 140 -4.32 13.34 18.68
N TRP A 141 -5.42 12.66 18.27
CA TRP A 141 -6.68 13.35 17.97
C TRP A 141 -7.38 13.93 19.19
N GLN A 142 -7.17 13.36 20.38
CA GLN A 142 -7.69 13.93 21.63
C GLN A 142 -6.91 15.18 22.02
N VAL A 143 -5.57 15.14 21.88
CA VAL A 143 -4.71 16.31 22.09
C VAL A 143 -5.06 17.41 21.10
N ALA A 144 -5.20 17.07 19.81
CA ALA A 144 -5.60 18.01 18.77
C ALA A 144 -6.99 18.61 19.02
N ALA A 145 -7.97 17.81 19.46
CA ALA A 145 -9.30 18.31 19.79
C ALA A 145 -9.30 19.34 20.93
N GLU A 146 -8.48 19.12 21.96
CA GLU A 146 -8.32 20.08 23.06
C GLU A 146 -7.66 21.39 22.59
N MET A 147 -6.58 21.29 21.82
CA MET A 147 -5.87 22.46 21.27
C MET A 147 -6.74 23.25 20.26
N LEU A 148 -7.56 22.57 19.46
CA LEU A 148 -8.49 23.22 18.53
C LEU A 148 -9.48 24.15 19.25
N LEU A 149 -9.94 23.77 20.45
CA LEU A 149 -10.85 24.61 21.23
C LEU A 149 -10.16 25.90 21.66
N GLU A 150 -8.87 25.83 22.03
CA GLU A 150 -8.06 27.00 22.38
C GLU A 150 -7.78 27.88 21.16
N PHE A 151 -7.45 27.29 20.02
CA PHE A 151 -7.22 28.02 18.78
C PHE A 151 -8.48 28.74 18.31
N ARG A 152 -9.64 28.08 18.33
CA ARG A 152 -10.92 28.73 17.97
C ARG A 152 -11.31 29.87 18.92
N ARG A 153 -10.84 29.85 20.17
CA ARG A 153 -11.06 30.93 21.15
C ARG A 153 -10.04 32.08 21.04
N SER A 154 -8.85 31.81 20.53
CA SER A 154 -7.71 32.75 20.47
C SER A 154 -7.37 33.24 19.05
N ALA A 155 -8.00 32.68 18.00
CA ALA A 155 -7.61 32.91 16.62
C ALA A 155 -7.86 34.35 16.15
N SER A 156 -6.78 35.09 16.00
CA SER A 156 -6.66 36.07 14.91
C SER A 156 -6.35 35.30 13.61
N PRO A 157 -7.00 35.60 12.47
CA PRO A 157 -6.73 34.99 11.15
C PRO A 157 -5.27 35.13 10.67
N THR A 158 -4.45 35.91 11.37
CA THR A 158 -3.07 36.25 10.99
C THR A 158 -1.99 35.51 11.77
N ASN A 159 -2.34 34.67 12.74
CA ASN A 159 -1.33 33.97 13.54
C ASN A 159 -0.78 32.75 12.80
N ILE A 160 0.35 32.93 12.14
CA ILE A 160 1.03 31.89 11.35
C ILE A 160 1.31 30.63 12.17
N LYS A 161 1.64 30.75 13.47
CA LYS A 161 1.90 29.58 14.34
C LYS A 161 0.65 28.71 14.53
N ILE A 162 -0.54 29.32 14.57
CA ILE A 162 -1.80 28.60 14.66
C ILE A 162 -2.12 27.94 13.31
N LEU A 163 -1.87 28.65 12.20
CA LEU A 163 -2.17 28.14 10.86
C LEU A 163 -1.26 26.99 10.44
N SER A 164 -0.01 26.95 10.91
CA SER A 164 0.96 25.91 10.58
C SER A 164 0.96 24.73 11.53
N SER A 165 0.03 24.64 12.49
CA SER A 165 0.02 23.60 13.51
C SER A 165 -0.47 22.25 12.98
N SER A 166 0.17 21.17 13.44
CA SER A 166 -0.23 19.78 13.17
C SER A 166 -1.65 19.44 13.64
N VAL A 167 -2.21 20.22 14.55
CA VAL A 167 -3.58 20.08 15.08
C VAL A 167 -4.63 20.06 13.96
N TRP A 168 -4.48 20.91 12.94
CA TRP A 168 -5.41 20.92 11.81
C TRP A 168 -5.34 19.62 11.02
N VAL A 169 -4.12 19.15 10.71
CA VAL A 169 -3.89 17.92 9.98
C VAL A 169 -4.55 16.73 10.68
N ILE A 170 -4.23 16.55 11.96
CA ILE A 170 -4.73 15.43 12.78
C ILE A 170 -6.25 15.49 12.92
N SER A 171 -6.81 16.66 13.18
CA SER A 171 -8.24 16.80 13.46
C SER A 171 -9.11 16.52 12.24
N TYR A 172 -8.74 17.07 11.08
CA TYR A 172 -9.47 16.79 9.84
C TYR A 172 -9.30 15.34 9.39
N ALA A 173 -8.10 14.77 9.56
CA ALA A 173 -7.87 13.36 9.26
C ALA A 173 -8.76 12.45 10.14
N TYR A 174 -8.86 12.76 11.43
CA TYR A 174 -9.68 12.01 12.39
C TYR A 174 -11.18 12.15 12.12
N ASP A 175 -11.67 13.35 11.76
CA ASP A 175 -13.07 13.57 11.43
C ASP A 175 -13.50 12.76 10.19
N ASP A 176 -12.68 12.81 9.12
CA ASP A 176 -12.92 12.00 7.92
C ASP A 176 -12.89 10.51 8.25
N PHE A 177 -11.88 10.02 8.97
CA PHE A 177 -11.78 8.60 9.29
C PHE A 177 -12.98 8.12 10.12
N THR A 178 -13.31 8.85 11.19
CA THR A 178 -14.43 8.52 12.10
C THR A 178 -15.77 8.58 11.40
N LYS A 179 -15.95 9.52 10.45
CA LYS A 179 -17.15 9.59 9.61
C LYS A 179 -17.31 8.35 8.75
N GLY A 180 -16.21 7.85 8.17
CA GLY A 180 -16.20 6.60 7.42
C GLY A 180 -16.51 5.38 8.29
N VAL A 181 -15.92 5.31 9.49
CA VAL A 181 -16.21 4.26 10.47
C VAL A 181 -17.69 4.28 10.88
N ARG A 182 -18.29 5.47 11.09
CA ARG A 182 -19.73 5.58 11.38
C ARG A 182 -20.58 5.01 10.24
N TYR A 183 -20.26 5.33 8.99
CA TYR A 183 -21.00 4.80 7.84
C TYR A 183 -20.91 3.27 7.75
N MET A 184 -19.73 2.72 8.06
CA MET A 184 -19.52 1.28 8.14
C MET A 184 -20.36 0.63 9.25
N LYS A 185 -20.47 1.25 10.43
CA LYS A 185 -21.28 0.74 11.54
C LYS A 185 -22.79 0.80 11.29
N GLU A 186 -23.25 1.70 10.41
CA GLU A 186 -24.65 1.79 9.97
C GLU A 186 -25.05 0.68 8.96
N LEU A 187 -24.12 -0.21 8.56
CA LEU A 187 -24.40 -1.26 7.60
C LEU A 187 -25.23 -2.40 8.20
N GLU A 188 -26.43 -2.60 7.68
CA GLU A 188 -27.37 -3.61 8.16
C GLU A 188 -27.60 -4.72 7.13
N LYS A 189 -27.67 -5.97 7.61
CA LYS A 189 -28.11 -7.10 6.80
C LYS A 189 -29.63 -7.24 6.90
N ARG A 190 -30.34 -6.98 5.80
CA ARG A 190 -31.81 -7.07 5.72
C ARG A 190 -32.24 -8.20 4.80
N ARG A 191 -33.43 -8.76 5.03
CA ARG A 191 -34.02 -9.74 4.10
C ARG A 191 -34.33 -9.03 2.78
N HIS A 192 -33.94 -9.64 1.67
CA HIS A 192 -34.22 -9.11 0.35
C HIS A 192 -34.70 -10.24 -0.58
N PRO A 193 -35.93 -10.17 -1.13
CA PRO A 193 -36.52 -11.28 -1.89
C PRO A 193 -35.73 -11.69 -3.12
N GLN A 194 -35.00 -10.75 -3.74
CA GLN A 194 -34.26 -10.99 -4.99
C GLN A 194 -32.76 -11.22 -4.77
N ALA A 195 -32.28 -11.18 -3.52
CA ALA A 195 -30.86 -11.35 -3.26
C ALA A 195 -30.50 -12.84 -3.15
N PRO A 196 -29.35 -13.28 -3.72
CA PRO A 196 -28.85 -14.63 -3.52
C PRO A 196 -28.70 -14.95 -2.02
N GLY A 197 -29.38 -16.00 -1.54
CA GLY A 197 -29.41 -16.34 -0.11
C GLY A 197 -30.45 -15.58 0.74
N GLY A 198 -31.29 -14.75 0.13
CA GLY A 198 -32.45 -14.11 0.77
C GLY A 198 -32.13 -12.87 1.62
N PHE A 199 -30.89 -12.38 1.58
CA PHE A 199 -30.45 -11.19 2.32
C PHE A 199 -29.61 -10.26 1.45
N ALA A 200 -29.76 -8.95 1.68
CA ALA A 200 -28.91 -7.91 1.11
C ALA A 200 -28.39 -7.00 2.23
N TYR A 201 -27.23 -6.40 2.00
CA TYR A 201 -26.73 -5.33 2.85
C TYR A 201 -27.38 -4.00 2.45
N HIS A 202 -27.72 -3.19 3.45
CA HIS A 202 -28.28 -1.87 3.30
C HIS A 202 -27.53 -0.92 4.23
N GLY A 203 -26.99 0.16 3.70
CA GLY A 203 -26.18 1.11 4.46
C GLY A 203 -25.77 2.30 3.60
N ARG A 204 -24.86 3.12 4.12
CA ARG A 204 -24.32 4.27 3.39
C ARG A 204 -23.17 3.86 2.50
N LEU A 205 -23.12 4.45 1.30
CA LEU A 205 -21.95 4.37 0.43
C LEU A 205 -20.89 5.40 0.88
N ASP A 206 -19.70 5.31 0.30
CA ASP A 206 -18.58 6.24 0.50
C ASP A 206 -17.94 6.16 1.90
N ALA A 207 -18.20 5.09 2.66
CA ALA A 207 -17.49 4.83 3.91
C ALA A 207 -15.99 4.64 3.65
N LEU A 208 -15.65 3.90 2.59
CA LEU A 208 -14.27 3.74 2.12
C LEU A 208 -13.63 5.08 1.74
N THR A 209 -14.39 5.98 1.12
CA THR A 209 -13.94 7.32 0.74
C THR A 209 -13.50 8.11 1.96
N TYR A 210 -14.35 8.19 2.98
CA TYR A 210 -14.03 8.93 4.21
C TYR A 210 -12.88 8.29 4.99
N MET A 211 -12.87 6.96 5.17
CA MET A 211 -11.76 6.27 5.85
C MET A 211 -10.43 6.53 5.16
N THR A 212 -10.37 6.33 3.84
CA THR A 212 -9.11 6.54 3.10
C THR A 212 -8.72 8.01 2.99
N ASN A 213 -9.67 8.95 2.89
CA ASN A 213 -9.36 10.39 2.95
C ASN A 213 -8.68 10.77 4.27
N GLY A 214 -9.19 10.27 5.40
CA GLY A 214 -8.56 10.47 6.70
C GLY A 214 -7.13 9.93 6.71
N MET A 215 -6.93 8.71 6.20
CA MET A 215 -5.61 8.05 6.17
C MET A 215 -4.58 8.73 5.26
N ILE A 216 -4.99 9.17 4.06
CA ILE A 216 -4.08 9.86 3.13
C ILE A 216 -3.76 11.28 3.62
N ARG A 217 -4.64 11.88 4.42
CA ARG A 217 -4.38 13.17 5.07
C ARG A 217 -3.38 12.99 6.20
N ASP A 218 -3.63 12.01 7.07
CA ASP A 218 -2.70 11.61 8.12
C ASP A 218 -2.96 10.17 8.55
N HIS A 219 -1.94 9.32 8.44
CA HIS A 219 -2.00 7.92 8.83
C HIS A 219 -2.38 7.74 10.32
N ARG A 220 -2.12 8.74 11.17
CA ARG A 220 -2.48 8.78 12.58
C ARG A 220 -3.98 8.71 12.83
N ALA A 221 -4.81 9.06 11.85
CA ALA A 221 -6.25 8.90 11.99
C ALA A 221 -6.70 7.44 12.01
N PHE A 222 -5.91 6.51 11.47
CA PHE A 222 -6.28 5.09 11.40
C PHE A 222 -6.27 4.45 12.80
N HIS A 223 -7.42 3.95 13.23
CA HIS A 223 -7.56 3.21 14.48
C HIS A 223 -8.68 2.17 14.40
N ILE A 224 -8.58 1.15 15.26
CA ILE A 224 -9.60 0.11 15.43
C ILE A 224 -10.23 0.34 16.81
N ASP A 225 -11.50 0.74 16.82
CA ASP A 225 -12.19 1.18 18.03
C ASP A 225 -12.99 0.08 18.73
N GLU A 226 -13.27 -1.04 18.06
CA GLU A 226 -14.06 -2.13 18.67
C GLU A 226 -13.75 -3.54 18.14
N PRO A 227 -14.04 -4.59 18.95
CA PRO A 227 -14.02 -5.97 18.49
C PRO A 227 -14.97 -6.18 17.31
N GLY A 228 -14.48 -6.74 16.21
CA GLY A 228 -15.26 -6.97 14.99
C GLY A 228 -15.14 -5.89 13.91
N TRP A 229 -14.33 -4.84 14.14
CA TRP A 229 -14.09 -3.77 13.17
C TRP A 229 -13.72 -4.29 11.77
N VAL A 230 -12.81 -5.27 11.70
CA VAL A 230 -12.34 -5.85 10.43
C VAL A 230 -13.46 -6.58 9.68
N ASP A 231 -14.37 -7.24 10.40
CA ASP A 231 -15.52 -7.92 9.78
C ASP A 231 -16.53 -6.91 9.23
N MET A 232 -16.82 -5.84 9.97
CA MET A 232 -17.66 -4.74 9.48
C MET A 232 -17.03 -4.06 8.26
N TYR A 233 -15.72 -3.82 8.30
CA TYR A 233 -14.98 -3.26 7.18
C TYR A 233 -15.08 -4.15 5.93
N ASN A 234 -14.87 -5.46 6.07
CA ASN A 234 -14.98 -6.40 4.96
C ASN A 234 -16.41 -6.44 4.37
N LYS A 235 -17.45 -6.34 5.22
CA LYS A 235 -18.84 -6.24 4.79
C LYS A 235 -19.09 -4.95 4.03
N GLN A 236 -18.56 -3.82 4.51
CA GLN A 236 -18.67 -2.52 3.87
C GLN A 236 -17.97 -2.48 2.51
N VAL A 237 -16.76 -3.04 2.40
CA VAL A 237 -16.07 -3.20 1.11
C VAL A 237 -16.92 -4.00 0.14
N THR A 238 -17.46 -5.14 0.58
CA THR A 238 -18.30 -6.00 -0.27
C THR A 238 -19.55 -5.24 -0.74
N PHE A 239 -20.18 -4.49 0.16
CA PHE A 239 -21.36 -3.67 -0.14
C PHE A 239 -21.06 -2.58 -1.18
N GLU A 240 -20.03 -1.76 -0.96
CA GLU A 240 -19.66 -0.68 -1.89
C GLU A 240 -19.15 -1.23 -3.23
N ALA A 241 -18.34 -2.29 -3.21
CA ALA A 241 -17.84 -2.93 -4.42
C ALA A 241 -18.99 -3.51 -5.26
N THR A 242 -19.97 -4.15 -4.62
CA THR A 242 -21.17 -4.66 -5.32
C THR A 242 -21.99 -3.51 -5.90
N ALA A 243 -22.22 -2.45 -5.12
CA ALA A 243 -23.03 -1.31 -5.53
C ALA A 243 -22.41 -0.54 -6.71
N ARG A 244 -21.08 -0.46 -6.79
CA ARG A 244 -20.36 0.26 -7.86
C ARG A 244 -19.82 -0.66 -8.96
N GLN A 245 -19.99 -1.97 -8.82
CA GLN A 245 -19.32 -2.99 -9.65
C GLN A 245 -17.80 -2.74 -9.70
N ALA A 246 -17.19 -2.50 -8.54
CA ALA A 246 -15.77 -2.28 -8.43
C ALA A 246 -15.01 -3.59 -8.67
N TRP A 247 -13.82 -3.48 -9.24
CA TRP A 247 -12.93 -4.63 -9.43
C TRP A 247 -12.28 -5.03 -8.11
N HIS A 248 -12.23 -6.33 -7.85
CA HIS A 248 -11.75 -6.88 -6.59
C HIS A 248 -10.91 -8.15 -6.75
N SER A 249 -10.97 -8.81 -7.91
CA SER A 249 -10.25 -10.06 -8.23
C SER A 249 -9.36 -9.92 -9.46
N GLU A 250 -9.61 -8.89 -10.25
CA GLU A 250 -8.90 -8.62 -11.48
C GLU A 250 -7.52 -8.04 -11.17
N GLY A 251 -6.50 -8.53 -11.88
CA GLY A 251 -5.17 -7.95 -11.85
C GLY A 251 -5.15 -6.54 -12.45
N LEU A 252 -4.11 -5.78 -12.12
CA LEU A 252 -3.95 -4.39 -12.53
C LEU A 252 -4.14 -4.18 -14.04
N GLU A 253 -3.47 -4.98 -14.87
CA GLU A 253 -3.54 -4.83 -16.33
C GLU A 253 -4.96 -5.12 -16.88
N ALA A 254 -5.64 -6.13 -16.34
CA ALA A 254 -7.03 -6.40 -16.70
C ALA A 254 -7.95 -5.23 -16.31
N ILE A 255 -7.73 -4.63 -15.14
CA ILE A 255 -8.49 -3.45 -14.70
C ILE A 255 -8.28 -2.27 -15.65
N LYS A 256 -7.06 -2.04 -16.12
CA LYS A 256 -6.75 -0.96 -17.09
C LYS A 256 -7.58 -1.12 -18.37
N GLU A 257 -7.62 -2.33 -18.93
CA GLU A 257 -8.41 -2.62 -20.15
C GLU A 257 -9.92 -2.53 -19.90
N LEU A 258 -10.41 -3.16 -18.83
CA LEU A 258 -11.82 -3.17 -18.46
C LEU A 258 -12.35 -1.77 -18.15
N ALA A 259 -11.55 -0.94 -17.49
CA ALA A 259 -11.92 0.45 -17.20
C ALA A 259 -12.09 1.27 -18.48
N GLN A 260 -11.18 1.15 -19.45
CA GLN A 260 -11.31 1.83 -20.73
C GLN A 260 -12.52 1.34 -21.53
N LYS A 261 -12.75 0.03 -21.57
CA LYS A 261 -13.92 -0.54 -22.25
C LYS A 261 -15.22 -0.04 -21.62
N ARG A 262 -15.33 -0.14 -20.30
CA ARG A 262 -16.49 0.33 -19.53
C ARG A 262 -16.71 1.84 -19.69
N LEU A 263 -15.63 2.62 -19.83
CA LEU A 263 -15.71 4.06 -20.05
C LEU A 263 -16.37 4.39 -21.40
N LYS A 264 -15.99 3.66 -22.46
CA LYS A 264 -16.58 3.82 -23.80
C LYS A 264 -18.06 3.42 -23.83
N GLU A 265 -18.45 2.41 -23.06
CA GLU A 265 -19.81 1.86 -23.06
C GLU A 265 -20.79 2.61 -22.14
N LYS A 266 -20.33 3.06 -20.97
CA LYS A 266 -21.19 3.56 -19.88
C LYS A 266 -20.82 4.95 -19.36
N GLY A 267 -19.66 5.48 -19.74
CA GLY A 267 -19.21 6.82 -19.35
C GLY A 267 -18.68 6.94 -17.92
N TRP A 268 -18.26 8.16 -17.58
CA TRP A 268 -17.55 8.46 -16.33
C TRP A 268 -18.37 8.25 -15.06
N ASN A 269 -19.67 8.50 -15.10
CA ASN A 269 -20.55 8.30 -13.93
C ASN A 269 -20.58 6.86 -13.43
N ASP A 270 -20.23 5.90 -14.29
CA ASP A 270 -20.17 4.48 -13.96
C ASP A 270 -18.73 4.01 -13.66
N VAL A 271 -17.74 4.46 -14.45
CA VAL A 271 -16.33 4.04 -14.26
C VAL A 271 -15.66 4.71 -13.06
N ARG A 272 -15.86 6.02 -12.85
CA ARG A 272 -15.24 6.77 -11.74
C ARG A 272 -15.51 6.12 -10.38
N PRO A 273 -16.76 5.83 -9.97
CA PRO A 273 -17.01 5.25 -8.66
C PRO A 273 -16.46 3.81 -8.55
N ALA A 274 -16.44 3.04 -9.64
CA ALA A 274 -15.84 1.70 -9.65
C ALA A 274 -14.32 1.76 -9.37
N LEU A 275 -13.59 2.62 -10.10
CA LEU A 275 -12.16 2.84 -9.89
C LEU A 275 -11.87 3.37 -8.48
N SER A 276 -12.68 4.33 -8.01
CA SER A 276 -12.54 4.91 -6.67
C SER A 276 -12.63 3.84 -5.58
N VAL A 277 -13.66 2.98 -5.63
CA VAL A 277 -13.81 1.89 -4.65
C VAL A 277 -12.66 0.88 -4.74
N THR A 278 -12.24 0.50 -5.95
CA THR A 278 -11.11 -0.43 -6.15
C THR A 278 -9.81 0.11 -5.54
N VAL A 279 -9.41 1.35 -5.89
CA VAL A 279 -8.19 1.98 -5.38
C VAL A 279 -8.24 2.12 -3.86
N ARG A 280 -9.35 2.62 -3.32
CA ARG A 280 -9.50 2.83 -1.87
C ARG A 280 -9.50 1.52 -1.09
N ALA A 281 -10.08 0.47 -1.66
CA ALA A 281 -9.99 -0.87 -1.08
C ALA A 281 -8.54 -1.38 -1.04
N TRP A 282 -7.74 -1.16 -2.10
CA TRP A 282 -6.31 -1.49 -2.09
C TRP A 282 -5.53 -0.67 -1.06
N ILE A 283 -5.78 0.63 -0.92
CA ILE A 283 -5.12 1.46 0.09
C ILE A 283 -5.37 0.93 1.51
N MET A 284 -6.64 0.70 1.85
CA MET A 284 -7.03 0.12 3.14
C MET A 284 -6.40 -1.25 3.37
N ARG A 285 -6.33 -2.08 2.32
CA ARG A 285 -5.66 -3.39 2.38
C ARG A 285 -4.17 -3.26 2.59
N GLY A 286 -3.53 -2.27 1.94
CA GLY A 286 -2.15 -1.88 2.17
C GLY A 286 -1.85 -1.69 3.65
N SER A 287 -2.67 -0.88 4.32
CA SER A 287 -2.51 -0.57 5.74
C SER A 287 -2.94 -1.70 6.69
N LEU A 288 -4.01 -2.44 6.39
CA LEU A 288 -4.45 -3.57 7.19
C LEU A 288 -3.50 -4.77 7.10
N ASP A 289 -3.02 -5.10 5.90
CA ASP A 289 -2.09 -6.22 5.70
C ASP A 289 -0.69 -5.84 6.21
N GLY A 290 -0.21 -4.66 5.81
CA GLY A 290 1.10 -4.15 6.21
C GLY A 290 1.22 -3.91 7.71
N GLY A 291 0.23 -3.22 8.28
CA GLY A 291 0.16 -2.93 9.72
C GLY A 291 -0.44 -4.09 10.50
N LEU A 292 -1.79 -4.22 10.48
CA LEU A 292 -2.54 -5.09 11.38
C LEU A 292 -2.12 -6.56 11.34
N ARG A 293 -1.91 -7.10 10.14
CA ARG A 293 -1.54 -8.52 9.94
C ARG A 293 -0.03 -8.77 9.98
N ARG A 294 0.80 -7.71 10.08
CA ARG A 294 2.27 -7.77 10.10
C ARG A 294 2.85 -8.40 8.82
N GLU A 295 2.31 -8.00 7.68
CA GLU A 295 2.71 -8.47 6.35
C GLU A 295 3.13 -7.30 5.46
N PRO A 296 4.29 -6.68 5.76
CA PRO A 296 4.69 -5.45 5.07
C PRO A 296 4.84 -5.65 3.56
N GLN A 297 5.21 -6.84 3.08
CA GLN A 297 5.32 -7.12 1.65
C GLN A 297 3.95 -7.13 0.94
N ALA A 298 2.91 -7.65 1.61
CA ALA A 298 1.55 -7.60 1.07
C ALA A 298 1.04 -6.16 1.05
N GLY A 299 1.31 -5.41 2.12
CA GLY A 299 0.98 -3.98 2.21
C GLY A 299 1.58 -3.16 1.07
N VAL A 300 2.89 -3.31 0.85
CA VAL A 300 3.64 -2.67 -0.25
C VAL A 300 3.04 -3.00 -1.62
N GLN A 301 2.67 -4.26 -1.87
CA GLN A 301 2.12 -4.64 -3.18
C GLN A 301 0.73 -4.02 -3.45
N PHE A 302 -0.13 -3.91 -2.44
CA PHE A 302 -1.43 -3.27 -2.60
C PHE A 302 -1.28 -1.76 -2.88
N LEU A 303 -0.39 -1.09 -2.15
CA LEU A 303 -0.12 0.32 -2.37
C LEU A 303 0.55 0.57 -3.73
N ARG A 304 1.49 -0.28 -4.15
CA ARG A 304 2.10 -0.20 -5.49
C ARG A 304 1.08 -0.36 -6.59
N ARG A 305 0.16 -1.33 -6.50
CA ARG A 305 -0.94 -1.49 -7.47
C ARG A 305 -1.82 -0.26 -7.56
N ALA A 306 -2.14 0.35 -6.42
CA ALA A 306 -2.90 1.59 -6.40
C ALA A 306 -2.13 2.72 -7.09
N LEU A 307 -0.85 2.91 -6.78
CA LEU A 307 0.02 3.89 -7.44
C LEU A 307 0.09 3.67 -8.95
N ASP A 308 0.38 2.44 -9.40
CA ASP A 308 0.50 2.11 -10.83
C ASP A 308 -0.80 2.42 -11.60
N LEU A 309 -1.96 2.12 -11.01
CA LEU A 309 -3.25 2.41 -11.63
C LEU A 309 -3.49 3.93 -11.73
N LEU A 310 -3.12 4.68 -10.70
CA LEU A 310 -3.30 6.13 -10.66
C LEU A 310 -2.34 6.85 -11.61
N GLU A 311 -1.07 6.47 -11.65
CA GLU A 311 -0.08 7.00 -12.59
C GLU A 311 -0.51 6.76 -14.04
N TRP A 312 -0.89 5.52 -14.36
CA TRP A 312 -1.44 5.18 -15.66
C TRP A 312 -2.68 6.01 -16.00
N GLY A 313 -3.64 6.11 -15.07
CA GLY A 313 -4.86 6.86 -15.28
C GLY A 313 -4.61 8.36 -15.50
N ARG A 314 -3.63 8.94 -14.79
CA ARG A 314 -3.20 10.35 -14.97
C ARG A 314 -2.56 10.59 -16.34
N ILE A 315 -1.87 9.60 -16.91
CA ILE A 315 -1.31 9.70 -18.27
C ILE A 315 -2.42 9.61 -19.33
N ILE A 316 -3.28 8.61 -19.22
CA ILE A 316 -4.33 8.34 -20.22
C ILE A 316 -5.44 9.39 -20.19
N TRP A 317 -5.80 9.88 -19.00
CA TRP A 317 -6.89 10.83 -18.78
C TRP A 317 -6.40 12.21 -18.34
N LYS A 318 -5.22 12.62 -18.84
CA LYS A 318 -4.60 13.92 -18.52
C LYS A 318 -5.50 15.11 -18.88
N ASP A 319 -6.23 15.01 -19.99
CA ASP A 319 -7.06 16.08 -20.56
C ASP A 319 -8.53 16.01 -20.07
N VAL A 320 -8.86 15.04 -19.21
CA VAL A 320 -10.22 14.91 -18.67
C VAL A 320 -10.38 15.82 -17.45
N PRO A 321 -11.48 16.60 -17.35
CA PRO A 321 -11.72 17.47 -16.21
C PRO A 321 -11.72 16.71 -14.88
N LYS A 322 -11.21 17.37 -13.83
CA LYS A 322 -11.13 16.83 -12.46
C LYS A 322 -12.47 16.33 -11.95
N SER A 323 -13.54 17.09 -12.20
CA SER A 323 -14.93 16.77 -11.83
C SER A 323 -15.46 15.50 -12.52
N GLU A 324 -14.87 15.10 -13.64
CA GLU A 324 -15.24 13.91 -14.39
C GLU A 324 -14.40 12.71 -14.01
N ARG A 325 -13.06 12.81 -14.06
CA ARG A 325 -12.17 11.67 -13.75
C ARG A 325 -12.17 11.29 -12.28
N GLY A 326 -12.43 12.25 -11.39
CA GLY A 326 -12.57 12.04 -9.96
C GLY A 326 -11.30 12.28 -9.15
N THR A 327 -11.50 12.43 -7.84
CA THR A 327 -10.48 12.90 -6.88
C THR A 327 -9.29 11.97 -6.72
N ILE A 328 -9.44 10.67 -7.00
CA ILE A 328 -8.35 9.70 -6.87
C ILE A 328 -7.19 9.96 -7.85
N PHE A 329 -7.44 10.68 -8.96
CA PHE A 329 -6.42 11.05 -9.95
C PHE A 329 -5.83 12.44 -9.73
N GLU A 330 -6.19 13.12 -8.63
CA GLU A 330 -5.61 14.42 -8.29
C GLU A 330 -4.18 14.26 -7.79
N ASP A 331 -3.36 15.29 -8.05
CA ASP A 331 -1.96 15.34 -7.65
C ASP A 331 -1.82 15.13 -6.12
N THR A 332 -2.69 15.76 -5.32
CA THR A 332 -2.71 15.61 -3.86
C THR A 332 -2.96 14.17 -3.41
N PHE A 333 -3.84 13.43 -4.09
CA PHE A 333 -4.13 12.04 -3.77
C PHE A 333 -2.91 11.15 -4.05
N LEU A 334 -2.26 11.33 -5.20
CA LEU A 334 -1.08 10.54 -5.55
C LEU A 334 0.09 10.83 -4.61
N THR A 335 0.37 12.11 -4.35
CA THR A 335 1.47 12.55 -3.48
C THR A 335 1.32 11.98 -2.07
N SER A 336 0.12 12.03 -1.48
CA SER A 336 -0.13 11.38 -0.19
C SER A 336 0.02 9.86 -0.23
N LEU A 337 -0.47 9.20 -1.29
CA LEU A 337 -0.35 7.75 -1.42
C LEU A 337 1.11 7.30 -1.58
N ARG A 338 1.93 8.05 -2.32
CA ARG A 338 3.38 7.84 -2.41
C ARG A 338 4.04 7.99 -1.04
N GLY A 339 3.64 8.99 -0.25
CA GLY A 339 4.10 9.16 1.13
C GLY A 339 3.80 7.94 2.00
N ILE A 340 2.55 7.43 1.96
CA ILE A 340 2.18 6.19 2.67
C ILE A 340 3.01 5.00 2.18
N TYR A 341 3.20 4.87 0.86
CA TYR A 341 4.00 3.81 0.27
C TYR A 341 5.45 3.84 0.75
N LEU A 342 6.10 5.00 0.78
CA LEU A 342 7.47 5.14 1.29
C LEU A 342 7.55 4.85 2.80
N ASN A 343 6.56 5.31 3.58
CA ASN A 343 6.48 5.01 5.01
C ASN A 343 6.33 3.52 5.33
N MET A 344 5.86 2.69 4.38
CA MET A 344 5.84 1.23 4.58
C MET A 344 7.23 0.60 4.61
N PHE A 345 8.24 1.27 4.04
CA PHE A 345 9.63 0.80 4.05
C PHE A 345 10.43 1.31 5.23
N VAL A 346 10.08 2.49 5.74
CA VAL A 346 10.78 3.19 6.83
C VAL A 346 9.74 3.94 7.66
N GLU A 347 9.63 3.65 8.95
CA GLU A 347 8.81 4.48 9.83
C GLU A 347 9.63 5.72 10.21
N VAL A 348 9.27 6.85 9.60
CA VAL A 348 9.86 8.15 9.93
C VAL A 348 9.20 8.66 11.21
N GLY A 349 9.89 8.49 12.34
CA GLY A 349 9.57 9.24 13.56
C GLY A 349 9.13 8.45 14.80
N ARG A 350 9.34 7.14 14.85
CA ARG A 350 9.39 6.42 16.14
C ARG A 350 10.75 5.77 16.32
N GLU A 351 11.53 6.43 17.16
CA GLU A 351 12.65 5.86 17.90
C GLU A 351 13.58 4.99 17.05
N SER A 352 14.33 5.70 16.20
CA SER A 352 15.72 5.51 15.78
C SER A 352 16.33 4.10 15.83
N LEU A 353 17.25 3.84 14.90
CA LEU A 353 18.18 2.70 14.88
C LEU A 353 18.84 2.35 16.24
N PHE A 354 18.76 3.21 17.26
CA PHE A 354 19.15 2.94 18.65
C PHE A 354 18.40 1.74 19.26
N PHE A 355 17.14 1.48 18.89
CA PHE A 355 16.37 0.32 19.40
C PHE A 355 16.76 -1.02 18.77
N TRP A 356 17.47 -1.03 17.63
CA TRP A 356 18.01 -2.26 17.05
C TRP A 356 19.04 -2.94 17.99
N ALA A 357 19.57 -2.20 18.97
CA ALA A 357 20.51 -2.70 19.97
C ALA A 357 19.84 -3.20 21.27
N LEU A 358 18.53 -2.96 21.50
CA LEU A 358 17.88 -3.20 22.81
C LEU A 358 16.76 -4.26 22.83
N ASN A 359 16.52 -5.01 21.73
CA ASN A 359 15.66 -6.21 21.73
C ASN A 359 14.17 -5.99 22.14
N GLU A 360 13.64 -4.77 21.98
CA GLU A 360 12.19 -4.50 22.09
C GLU A 360 11.56 -4.43 20.67
N PRO A 361 10.33 -4.94 20.46
CA PRO A 361 9.80 -5.19 19.11
C PRO A 361 9.37 -3.89 18.41
N VAL A 362 10.25 -3.41 17.54
CA VAL A 362 10.01 -2.33 16.55
C VAL A 362 8.82 -2.69 15.65
N VAL A 363 8.02 -1.68 15.28
CA VAL A 363 6.95 -1.79 14.29
C VAL A 363 7.57 -2.16 12.92
N TRP A 364 7.16 -3.30 12.39
CA TRP A 364 7.83 -4.02 11.28
C TRP A 364 7.77 -3.27 9.93
N GLN A 365 8.93 -2.90 9.40
CA GLN A 365 9.10 -2.17 8.13
C GLN A 365 9.50 -3.12 6.98
N ALA A 366 9.02 -2.89 5.76
CA ALA A 366 9.27 -3.79 4.63
C ALA A 366 10.76 -4.05 4.36
N TYR A 367 11.61 -3.03 4.43
CA TYR A 367 13.06 -3.19 4.23
C TYR A 367 13.70 -4.05 5.31
N THR A 368 13.30 -3.90 6.58
CA THR A 368 13.87 -4.68 7.71
C THR A 368 13.61 -6.18 7.60
N THR A 369 12.57 -6.59 6.85
CA THR A 369 12.29 -8.01 6.60
C THR A 369 13.20 -8.66 5.55
N ASP A 370 13.89 -7.84 4.76
CA ASP A 370 14.81 -8.28 3.70
C ASP A 370 15.87 -7.20 3.45
N PRO A 371 16.77 -6.92 4.42
CA PRO A 371 17.73 -5.83 4.31
C PRO A 371 18.94 -6.23 3.45
N GLY A 372 19.68 -5.24 2.95
CA GLY A 372 20.92 -5.43 2.21
C GLY A 372 20.87 -4.96 0.77
N LEU A 373 22.03 -4.97 0.11
CA LEU A 373 22.20 -4.55 -1.30
C LEU A 373 21.43 -5.42 -2.30
N ASN A 374 21.13 -6.67 -1.92
CA ASN A 374 20.36 -7.61 -2.74
C ASN A 374 18.91 -7.75 -2.26
N SER A 375 18.40 -6.77 -1.51
CA SER A 375 17.01 -6.72 -1.06
C SER A 375 16.06 -6.83 -2.26
N LYS A 376 14.91 -7.47 -2.05
CA LYS A 376 13.76 -7.40 -2.98
C LYS A 376 13.22 -5.98 -3.14
N PHE A 377 13.65 -5.05 -2.30
CA PHE A 377 13.34 -3.63 -2.35
C PHE A 377 14.64 -2.83 -2.58
N PRO A 378 15.09 -2.67 -3.85
CA PRO A 378 16.33 -1.97 -4.15
C PRO A 378 16.30 -0.55 -3.59
N LEU A 379 17.35 -0.18 -2.85
CA LEU A 379 17.49 1.12 -2.19
C LEU A 379 17.46 2.27 -3.22
N GLU A 380 18.06 2.06 -4.38
CA GLU A 380 18.06 3.00 -5.51
C GLU A 380 16.64 3.31 -5.98
N HIS A 381 15.77 2.30 -6.11
CA HIS A 381 14.38 2.53 -6.50
C HIS A 381 13.61 3.31 -5.42
N LEU A 382 13.86 3.04 -4.13
CA LEU A 382 13.22 3.79 -3.03
C LEU A 382 13.65 5.25 -3.02
N LYS A 383 14.93 5.52 -3.31
CA LYS A 383 15.46 6.88 -3.47
C LYS A 383 14.85 7.58 -4.69
N GLU A 384 14.76 6.91 -5.84
CA GLU A 384 14.14 7.48 -7.04
C GLU A 384 12.67 7.85 -6.80
N GLU A 385 11.91 6.96 -6.16
CA GLU A 385 10.52 7.23 -5.75
C GLU A 385 10.40 8.44 -4.80
N ALA A 386 11.34 8.60 -3.87
CA ALA A 386 11.40 9.75 -2.98
C ALA A 386 11.75 11.05 -3.72
N GLU A 387 12.71 11.02 -4.65
CA GLU A 387 13.06 12.18 -5.47
C GLU A 387 11.90 12.62 -6.37
N ASP A 388 11.15 11.68 -6.92
CA ASP A 388 9.96 11.98 -7.71
C ASP A 388 8.83 12.56 -6.84
N LEU A 389 8.68 12.08 -5.60
CA LEU A 389 7.76 12.68 -4.63
C LEU A 389 8.15 14.13 -4.30
N LEU A 390 9.44 14.45 -4.14
CA LEU A 390 9.90 15.83 -3.95
C LEU A 390 9.56 16.71 -5.16
N LYS A 391 9.76 16.23 -6.38
CA LYS A 391 9.40 16.99 -7.59
C LYS A 391 7.90 17.27 -7.66
N GLU A 392 7.05 16.31 -7.29
CA GLU A 392 5.59 16.48 -7.27
C GLU A 392 5.15 17.49 -6.21
N THR A 393 5.69 17.40 -4.99
CA THR A 393 5.38 18.35 -3.90
C THR A 393 5.84 19.77 -4.24
N ASP A 394 7.02 19.95 -4.83
CA ASP A 394 7.50 21.24 -5.33
C ASP A 394 6.61 21.83 -6.41
N LYS A 395 6.12 21.00 -7.33
CA LYS A 395 5.18 21.42 -8.38
C LYS A 395 3.86 21.91 -7.77
N LEU A 396 3.36 21.21 -6.74
CA LEU A 396 2.14 21.61 -6.02
C LEU A 396 2.33 22.90 -5.24
N ALA A 397 3.47 23.07 -4.56
CA ALA A 397 3.80 24.28 -3.83
C ALA A 397 3.84 25.53 -4.73
N ARG A 398 4.27 25.38 -5.98
CA ARG A 398 4.34 26.48 -6.97
C ARG A 398 3.01 26.78 -7.65
N ASN A 399 2.07 25.83 -7.64
CA ASN A 399 0.76 25.97 -8.28
C ASN A 399 -0.34 25.64 -7.25
N PRO A 400 -0.53 26.52 -6.25
CA PRO A 400 -1.57 26.31 -5.24
C PRO A 400 -2.94 26.24 -5.93
N THR A 401 -3.83 25.42 -5.37
CA THR A 401 -5.20 25.33 -5.88
C THR A 401 -5.94 26.65 -5.65
N ASP A 402 -6.83 27.01 -6.58
CA ASP A 402 -7.76 28.13 -6.44
C ASP A 402 -8.93 27.80 -5.49
N ASP A 403 -9.06 26.53 -5.09
CA ASP A 403 -10.09 26.07 -4.16
C ASP A 403 -9.86 26.62 -2.75
N GLU A 404 -10.95 26.90 -2.02
CA GLU A 404 -10.89 27.21 -0.60
C GLU A 404 -10.42 25.96 0.16
N VAL A 405 -9.21 26.03 0.74
CA VAL A 405 -8.57 24.93 1.46
C VAL A 405 -8.43 25.24 2.94
N ASP A 406 -8.56 24.22 3.79
CA ASP A 406 -8.37 24.36 5.23
C ASP A 406 -6.89 24.55 5.60
N PRO A 407 -6.58 25.05 6.81
CA PRO A 407 -5.21 25.32 7.22
C PRO A 407 -4.27 24.11 7.20
N GLY A 408 -4.80 22.89 7.37
CA GLY A 408 -4.00 21.67 7.36
C GLY A 408 -3.62 21.19 5.96
N PHE A 409 -4.23 21.73 4.90
CA PHE A 409 -4.07 21.21 3.54
C PHE A 409 -2.62 21.21 3.04
N VAL A 410 -1.90 22.33 3.21
CA VAL A 410 -0.51 22.43 2.77
C VAL A 410 0.36 21.42 3.50
N SER A 411 0.19 21.30 4.82
CA SER A 411 0.92 20.32 5.62
C SER A 411 0.63 18.90 5.16
N SER A 412 -0.63 18.51 4.99
CA SER A 412 -1.01 17.14 4.63
C SER A 412 -0.56 16.69 3.24
N PHE A 413 -0.65 17.57 2.24
CA PHE A 413 -0.47 17.18 0.84
C PHE A 413 0.82 17.68 0.21
N ILE A 414 1.57 18.56 0.88
CA ILE A 414 2.83 19.11 0.38
C ILE A 414 3.95 18.89 1.38
N SER A 415 3.82 19.41 2.60
CA SER A 415 4.93 19.41 3.55
C SER A 415 5.23 18.02 4.11
N TYR A 416 4.24 17.25 4.56
CA TYR A 416 4.44 15.93 5.13
C TYR A 416 5.00 14.95 4.09
N PRO A 417 4.43 14.86 2.86
CA PRO A 417 5.02 14.03 1.81
C PRO A 417 6.45 14.42 1.46
N ALA A 418 6.78 15.73 1.44
CA ALA A 418 8.16 16.17 1.23
C ALA A 418 9.09 15.76 2.38
N GLY A 419 8.62 15.85 3.64
CA GLY A 419 9.36 15.40 4.81
C GLY A 419 9.63 13.89 4.80
N ILE A 420 8.64 13.09 4.40
CA ILE A 420 8.79 11.64 4.19
C ILE A 420 9.83 11.35 3.11
N ALA A 421 9.77 12.07 1.99
CA ALA A 421 10.71 11.87 0.89
C ALA A 421 12.16 12.18 1.30
N HIS A 422 12.41 13.32 1.93
CA HIS A 422 13.74 13.65 2.48
C HIS A 422 14.22 12.59 3.47
N SER A 423 13.33 12.09 4.34
CA SER A 423 13.68 11.04 5.30
C SER A 423 14.06 9.73 4.61
N MET A 424 13.41 9.38 3.51
CA MET A 424 13.75 8.20 2.69
C MET A 424 15.11 8.35 2.00
N ILE A 425 15.42 9.54 1.48
CA ILE A 425 16.73 9.83 0.88
C ILE A 425 17.83 9.81 1.96
N GLY A 426 17.52 10.33 3.15
CA GLY A 426 18.40 10.22 4.32
C GLY A 426 18.67 8.76 4.68
N PHE A 427 17.62 7.94 4.77
CA PHE A 427 17.71 6.50 5.01
C PHE A 427 18.57 5.79 3.96
N TYR A 428 18.38 6.09 2.67
CA TYR A 428 19.24 5.57 1.59
C TYR A 428 20.72 5.81 1.90
N HIS A 429 21.08 7.05 2.23
CA HIS A 429 22.47 7.40 2.51
C HIS A 429 23.00 6.71 3.78
N VAL A 430 22.18 6.54 4.82
CA VAL A 430 22.57 5.72 5.99
C VAL A 430 22.89 4.29 5.58
N GLN A 431 22.03 3.66 4.78
CA GLN A 431 22.27 2.29 4.31
C GLN A 431 23.53 2.19 3.44
N MET A 432 23.74 3.14 2.52
CA MET A 432 24.96 3.17 1.70
C MET A 432 26.22 3.37 2.53
N ALA A 433 26.16 4.13 3.63
CA ALA A 433 27.28 4.27 4.56
C ALA A 433 27.58 2.97 5.33
N GLN A 434 26.53 2.22 5.71
CA GLN A 434 26.64 0.95 6.44
C GLN A 434 27.18 -0.18 5.58
N TYR A 435 26.79 -0.25 4.30
CA TYR A 435 27.27 -1.28 3.36
C TYR A 435 28.55 -0.88 2.63
N GLY A 436 28.98 0.38 2.73
CA GLY A 436 30.23 0.87 2.18
C GLY A 436 31.46 0.28 2.87
N SER A 437 32.47 -0.09 2.09
CA SER A 437 33.76 -0.57 2.61
C SER A 437 34.79 0.54 2.79
N ASP A 438 34.58 1.71 2.18
CA ASP A 438 35.48 2.86 2.24
C ASP A 438 35.06 3.84 3.36
N PRO A 439 35.90 4.06 4.39
CA PRO A 439 35.57 4.95 5.50
C PRO A 439 35.23 6.39 5.08
N VAL A 440 35.90 6.92 4.04
CA VAL A 440 35.64 8.28 3.54
C VAL A 440 34.28 8.35 2.86
N GLY A 441 33.97 7.37 2.00
CA GLY A 441 32.67 7.21 1.37
C GLY A 441 31.53 7.04 2.38
N SER A 442 31.74 6.25 3.44
CA SER A 442 30.76 6.10 4.52
C SER A 442 30.52 7.41 5.26
N MET A 443 31.58 8.15 5.59
CA MET A 443 31.47 9.46 6.23
C MET A 443 30.71 10.47 5.36
N LEU A 444 31.00 10.52 4.05
CA LEU A 444 30.29 11.38 3.11
C LEU A 444 28.80 11.04 3.03
N ASN A 445 28.46 9.75 3.03
CA ASN A 445 27.06 9.32 3.05
C ASN A 445 26.37 9.70 4.36
N PHE A 446 27.01 9.56 5.52
CA PHE A 446 26.42 10.06 6.78
C PHE A 446 26.19 11.58 6.77
N MET A 447 27.09 12.37 6.17
CA MET A 447 26.87 13.81 6.02
C MET A 447 25.66 14.13 5.13
N LYS A 448 25.48 13.41 4.03
CA LYS A 448 24.31 13.55 3.15
C LYS A 448 23.03 13.16 3.89
N ALA A 449 23.05 12.03 4.60
CA ALA A 449 21.92 11.60 5.41
C ALA A 449 21.51 12.67 6.44
N ALA A 450 22.48 13.23 7.17
CA ALA A 450 22.21 14.29 8.14
C ALA A 450 21.61 15.55 7.49
N ALA A 451 22.08 15.94 6.31
CA ALA A 451 21.51 17.08 5.57
C ALA A 451 20.04 16.81 5.19
N GLU A 452 19.73 15.61 4.69
CA GLU A 452 18.37 15.22 4.31
C GLU A 452 17.43 15.14 5.53
N HIS A 453 17.88 14.62 6.68
CA HIS A 453 17.07 14.62 7.90
C HIS A 453 16.79 16.03 8.45
N LEU A 454 17.72 16.97 8.27
CA LEU A 454 17.49 18.38 8.59
C LEU A 454 16.43 19.00 7.67
N GLU A 455 16.50 18.74 6.36
CA GLU A 455 15.46 19.16 5.42
C GLU A 455 14.11 18.55 5.76
N ALA A 456 14.06 17.26 6.10
CA ALA A 456 12.86 16.56 6.52
C ALA A 456 12.22 17.21 7.76
N THR A 457 13.02 17.49 8.80
CA THR A 457 12.57 18.14 10.04
C THR A 457 11.90 19.48 9.74
N GLY A 458 12.50 20.27 8.83
CA GLY A 458 11.98 21.57 8.41
C GLY A 458 10.64 21.52 7.66
N LYS A 459 10.17 20.33 7.24
CA LYS A 459 8.85 20.18 6.59
C LYS A 459 7.71 19.94 7.59
N TYR A 460 7.99 19.54 8.82
CA TYR A 460 6.94 19.27 9.82
C TYR A 460 6.70 20.49 10.72
N PRO A 461 5.44 20.73 11.15
CA PRO A 461 5.12 21.71 12.18
C PRO A 461 5.96 21.54 13.44
N GLU A 462 6.36 22.64 14.09
CA GLU A 462 7.15 22.61 15.32
C GLU A 462 6.49 21.79 16.44
N ASP A 463 5.15 21.73 16.45
CA ASP A 463 4.36 21.00 17.44
C ASP A 463 4.10 19.54 17.07
N ASP A 464 4.53 19.09 15.88
CA ASP A 464 4.32 17.72 15.43
C ASP A 464 5.33 16.75 16.08
N GLU A 465 4.88 15.58 16.53
CA GLU A 465 5.79 14.57 17.08
C GLU A 465 6.86 14.08 16.10
N SER A 466 6.59 14.08 14.79
CA SER A 466 7.57 13.74 13.77
C SER A 466 8.69 14.79 13.71
N HIS A 467 8.37 16.08 13.92
CA HIS A 467 9.38 17.13 14.04
C HIS A 467 10.30 16.87 15.24
N ALA A 468 9.71 16.60 16.42
CA ALA A 468 10.48 16.33 17.63
C ALA A 468 11.33 15.05 17.55
N SER A 469 10.85 14.02 16.84
CA SER A 469 11.59 12.78 16.66
C SER A 469 12.81 12.96 15.75
N LEU A 470 12.64 13.65 14.61
CA LEU A 470 13.72 13.94 13.66
C LEU A 470 14.71 14.95 14.22
N SER A 471 14.26 15.90 15.04
CA SER A 471 15.14 16.86 15.71
C SER A 471 16.00 16.26 16.82
N ARG A 472 15.72 15.03 17.27
CA ARG A 472 16.55 14.27 18.24
C ARG A 472 17.63 13.44 17.57
N GLU A 473 17.50 13.15 16.27
CA GLU A 473 18.54 12.46 15.50
C GLU A 473 19.86 13.24 15.25
N PRO A 474 20.01 14.56 15.44
CA PRO A 474 21.31 15.23 15.32
C PRO A 474 22.40 14.67 16.25
N GLU A 475 22.03 13.94 17.32
CA GLU A 475 22.96 13.25 18.23
C GLU A 475 23.83 12.18 17.54
N TRP A 476 23.51 11.78 16.29
CA TRP A 476 24.40 10.96 15.45
C TRP A 476 25.77 11.63 15.19
N ARG A 477 25.84 12.97 15.27
CA ARG A 477 27.10 13.73 15.22
C ARG A 477 27.99 13.53 16.44
N ASP A 478 27.49 13.04 17.57
CA ASP A 478 28.33 12.84 18.76
C ASP A 478 28.62 11.35 18.99
N LEU A 479 27.67 10.47 18.66
CA LEU A 479 27.82 9.02 18.87
C LEU A 479 28.85 8.33 17.95
N HIS A 480 29.02 8.82 16.72
CA HIS A 480 29.93 8.19 15.73
C HIS A 480 31.33 8.78 15.68
N TRP A 481 31.53 10.03 16.12
CA TRP A 481 32.87 10.59 16.27
C TRP A 481 33.65 9.90 17.39
N HIS A 482 32.96 9.44 18.44
CA HIS A 482 33.60 8.62 19.46
C HIS A 482 34.06 7.24 18.95
N LYS A 483 33.31 6.57 18.07
CA LYS A 483 33.74 5.29 17.48
C LYS A 483 34.80 5.44 16.39
N ALA A 484 34.81 6.56 15.65
CA ALA A 484 35.84 6.83 14.65
C ALA A 484 37.17 7.31 15.26
N GLY A 485 37.15 7.82 16.50
CA GLY A 485 38.35 8.18 17.26
C GLY A 485 39.06 7.00 17.95
N GLU A 486 38.49 5.79 17.89
CA GLU A 486 39.03 4.57 18.50
C GLU A 486 39.53 3.51 17.48
N ILE A 487 39.65 3.86 16.20
CA ILE A 487 40.22 2.99 15.14
C ILE A 487 41.61 3.45 14.72
#